data_AF-A0A6I9MBU6-F1
#
_entry.id   AF-A0A6I9MBU6-F1
#
_cell.length_a   1.000
_cell.length_b   1.000
_cell.length_c   1.000
_cell.angle_alpha   90.00
_cell.angle_beta   90.00
_cell.angle_gamma   90.00
#
_symmetry.space_group_name_H-M   'P 1'
#
loop_
_entity.id
_entity.type
_entity.pdbx_description
1 polymer ?
#
loop_
_entity_poly.entity_id
_entity_poly.type
_entity_poly.pdbx_seq_one_letter_code
_entity_poly.pdbx_strand_id
1 'polypeptide(L)'
;CRTFLLFPVRLVEKKMAAVQRCEELLLKMELQATDKEENKQISLGTSKLNYLDPRISVAWCRNMVVPVDKIYNKSQRDKFAWALDMTEADFEF
;
A
#
# COMPACT_ATOMS: atom_id res chain seq x y z
N CYS A 1 -4.65 24.24 -41.35
CA CYS A 1 -3.28 24.04 -40.86
C CYS A 1 -3.19 23.61 -39.38
N ARG A 2 -4.01 24.16 -38.46
CA ARG A 2 -3.99 23.79 -37.02
C ARG A 2 -4.29 22.32 -36.69
N THR A 3 -5.15 21.65 -37.46
CA THR A 3 -5.57 20.26 -37.20
C THR A 3 -4.47 19.22 -37.46
N PHE A 4 -3.52 19.50 -38.36
CA PHE A 4 -2.48 18.55 -38.77
C PHE A 4 -1.36 18.45 -37.72
N LEU A 5 -1.07 19.53 -36.98
CA LEU A 5 -0.11 19.54 -35.87
C LEU A 5 -0.72 19.00 -34.56
N LEU A 6 -2.03 19.07 -34.38
CA LEU A 6 -2.71 18.56 -33.18
C LEU A 6 -2.82 17.03 -33.12
N PHE A 7 -2.70 16.35 -34.26
CA PHE A 7 -2.78 14.88 -34.34
C PHE A 7 -1.52 14.18 -33.78
N PRO A 8 -0.29 14.53 -34.19
CA PRO A 8 0.92 13.93 -33.64
C PRO A 8 1.11 14.25 -32.15
N VAL A 9 0.76 15.45 -31.69
CA VAL A 9 0.84 15.82 -30.27
C VAL A 9 -0.06 14.92 -29.40
N ARG A 10 -1.33 14.73 -29.81
CA ARG A 10 -2.27 13.84 -29.09
C ARG A 10 -1.86 12.36 -29.13
N LEU A 11 -1.20 11.91 -30.19
CA LEU A 11 -0.69 10.55 -30.27
C LEU A 11 0.47 10.33 -29.29
N VAL A 12 1.39 11.30 -29.20
CA VAL A 12 2.52 11.27 -28.26
C VAL A 12 2.02 11.26 -26.81
N GLU A 13 1.09 12.14 -26.45
CA GLU A 13 0.48 12.17 -25.10
C GLU A 13 -0.14 10.82 -24.71
N LYS A 14 -0.89 10.18 -25.63
CA LYS A 14 -1.47 8.85 -25.39
C LYS A 14 -0.42 7.77 -25.19
N LYS A 15 0.69 7.83 -25.92
CA LYS A 15 1.79 6.86 -25.79
C LYS A 15 2.57 7.09 -24.49
N MET A 16 2.82 8.33 -24.10
CA MET A 16 3.42 8.66 -22.81
C MET A 16 2.58 8.16 -21.63
N ALA A 17 1.26 8.40 -21.66
CA ALA A 17 0.36 7.88 -20.64
C ALA A 17 0.33 6.34 -20.60
N ALA A 18 0.52 5.67 -21.74
CA ALA A 18 0.63 4.21 -21.77
C ALA A 18 1.94 3.71 -21.16
N VAL A 19 3.06 4.37 -21.47
CA VAL A 19 4.38 4.06 -20.90
C VAL A 19 4.36 4.23 -19.38
N GLN A 20 3.84 5.36 -18.89
CA GLN A 20 3.75 5.64 -17.46
C GLN A 20 2.95 4.57 -16.70
N ARG A 21 1.82 4.12 -17.25
CA ARG A 21 1.05 3.01 -16.66
C ARG A 21 1.83 1.69 -16.65
N CYS A 22 2.59 1.41 -17.70
CA CYS A 22 3.42 0.20 -17.76
C CYS A 22 4.54 0.25 -16.71
N GLU A 23 5.16 1.41 -16.50
CA GLU A 23 6.19 1.63 -15.48
C GLU A 23 5.61 1.44 -14.07
N GLU A 24 4.44 1.99 -13.77
CA GLU A 24 3.75 1.80 -12.49
C GLU A 24 3.41 0.33 -12.22
N LEU A 25 2.96 -0.39 -13.25
CA LEU A 25 2.68 -1.83 -13.15
C LEU A 25 3.96 -2.64 -12.94
N LEU A 26 5.04 -2.30 -13.63
CA LEU A 26 6.34 -2.96 -13.49
C LEU A 26 6.85 -2.82 -12.04
N LEU A 27 6.87 -1.59 -11.53
CA LEU A 27 7.30 -1.29 -10.16
C LEU A 27 6.48 -2.09 -9.15
N LYS A 28 5.16 -2.15 -9.32
CA LYS A 28 4.27 -2.93 -8.44
C LYS A 28 4.59 -4.42 -8.48
N MET A 29 4.89 -4.98 -9.66
CA MET A 29 5.22 -6.40 -9.81
C MET A 29 6.58 -6.74 -9.20
N GLU A 30 7.56 -5.85 -9.34
CA GLU A 30 8.89 -6.00 -8.73
C GLU A 30 8.80 -5.99 -7.20
N LEU A 31 8.07 -5.03 -6.61
CA LEU A 31 7.84 -4.98 -5.17
C LEU A 31 7.18 -6.27 -4.65
N GLN A 32 6.15 -6.76 -5.36
CA GLN A 32 5.48 -8.01 -5.00
C GLN A 32 6.37 -9.25 -5.12
N ALA A 33 7.33 -9.24 -6.05
CA ALA A 33 8.27 -10.35 -6.22
C ALA A 33 9.27 -10.39 -5.06
N THR A 34 9.85 -9.24 -4.71
CA THR A 34 10.78 -9.09 -3.59
C THR A 34 10.11 -9.47 -2.27
N ASP A 35 8.91 -8.95 -2.01
CA ASP A 35 8.13 -9.27 -0.80
C ASP A 35 7.90 -10.78 -0.64
N LYS A 36 7.67 -11.50 -1.75
CA LYS A 36 7.44 -12.95 -1.70
C LYS A 36 8.72 -13.74 -1.41
N GLU A 37 9.85 -13.32 -1.96
CA GLU A 37 11.10 -14.04 -1.75
C GLU A 37 11.64 -13.81 -0.33
N GLU A 38 11.60 -12.58 0.18
CA GLU A 38 12.05 -12.27 1.55
C GLU A 38 11.17 -12.95 2.61
N ASN A 39 9.86 -13.05 2.37
CA ASN A 39 8.93 -13.65 3.32
C ASN A 39 8.81 -15.18 3.22
N LYS A 40 9.56 -15.82 2.31
CA LYS A 40 9.48 -17.27 2.07
C LYS A 40 9.82 -18.13 3.28
N GLN A 41 10.66 -17.62 4.18
CA GLN A 41 11.09 -18.33 5.38
C GLN A 41 10.47 -17.76 6.67
N ILE A 42 9.64 -16.70 6.58
CA ILE A 42 9.17 -15.93 7.74
C ILE A 42 7.65 -16.04 7.85
N SER A 43 7.15 -16.52 8.99
CA SER A 43 5.71 -16.53 9.27
C SER A 43 5.24 -15.21 9.91
N LEU A 44 5.01 -14.20 9.07
CA LEU A 44 4.55 -12.87 9.51
C LEU A 44 3.18 -12.88 10.21
N GLY A 45 2.33 -13.88 9.93
CA GLY A 45 0.99 -13.97 10.52
C GLY A 45 1.04 -14.15 12.04
N THR A 46 1.96 -14.99 12.53
CA THR A 46 2.07 -15.28 13.96
C THR A 46 2.62 -14.10 14.74
N SER A 47 3.69 -13.47 14.26
CA SER A 47 4.30 -12.27 14.88
C SER A 47 3.28 -11.14 14.98
N LYS A 48 2.61 -10.82 13.87
CA LYS A 48 1.65 -9.74 13.76
C LYS A 48 0.43 -9.86 14.67
N LEU A 49 -0.04 -11.07 14.95
CA LEU A 49 -1.28 -11.27 15.70
C LEU A 49 -1.09 -11.49 17.20
N ASN A 50 0.08 -11.94 17.61
CA ASN A 50 0.33 -12.43 18.97
C ASN A 50 1.48 -11.72 19.69
N TYR A 51 2.41 -11.11 18.96
CA TYR A 51 3.64 -10.58 19.55
C TYR A 51 3.84 -9.08 19.31
N LEU A 52 3.10 -8.49 18.37
CA LEU A 52 3.11 -7.04 18.13
C LEU A 52 1.89 -6.39 18.76
N ASP A 53 2.11 -5.25 19.43
CA ASP A 53 1.02 -4.41 19.91
C ASP A 53 0.29 -3.79 18.70
N PRO A 54 -1.02 -4.06 18.51
CA PRO A 54 -1.76 -3.53 17.37
C PRO A 54 -1.78 -1.99 17.35
N ARG A 55 -1.63 -1.30 18.48
CA ARG A 55 -1.62 0.16 18.58
C ARG A 55 -0.45 0.78 17.83
N ILE A 56 0.71 0.12 17.83
CA ILE A 56 1.88 0.55 17.04
C ILE A 56 1.51 0.62 15.55
N SER A 57 0.85 -0.42 15.04
CA SER A 57 0.41 -0.47 13.65
C SER A 57 -0.69 0.54 13.35
N VAL A 58 -1.61 0.77 14.29
CA VAL A 58 -2.70 1.75 14.15
C VAL A 58 -2.17 3.19 14.12
N ALA A 59 -1.25 3.53 15.02
CA ALA A 59 -0.61 4.84 15.06
C ALA A 59 0.17 5.12 13.78
N TRP A 60 0.92 4.12 13.30
CA TRP A 60 1.61 4.21 12.01
C TRP A 60 0.64 4.43 10.83
N CYS A 61 -0.50 3.71 10.80
CA CYS A 61 -1.52 3.91 9.77
C CYS A 61 -2.10 5.33 9.79
N ARG A 62 -2.32 5.90 10.98
CA ARG A 62 -2.80 7.28 11.13
C ARG A 62 -1.76 8.30 10.67
N ASN A 63 -0.49 8.11 11.04
CA ASN A 63 0.61 9.00 10.65
C ASN A 63 0.88 9.00 9.14
N MET A 64 0.83 7.83 8.50
CA MET A 64 1.12 7.68 7.07
C MET A 64 -0.13 7.77 6.19
N VAL A 65 -1.30 8.05 6.77
CA VAL A 65 -2.61 8.09 6.07
C VAL A 65 -2.87 6.79 5.27
N VAL A 66 -2.44 5.65 5.84
CA VAL A 66 -2.63 4.33 5.24
C VAL A 66 -3.94 3.73 5.73
N PRO A 67 -4.81 3.26 4.82
CA PRO A 67 -6.05 2.60 5.21
C PRO A 67 -5.77 1.31 6.01
N VAL A 68 -6.34 1.22 7.21
CA VAL A 68 -6.13 0.08 8.13
C VAL A 68 -6.57 -1.25 7.52
N ASP A 69 -7.50 -1.24 6.56
CA ASP A 69 -7.93 -2.44 5.84
C ASP A 69 -6.84 -3.08 4.96
N LYS A 70 -5.80 -2.32 4.61
CA LYS A 70 -4.61 -2.84 3.93
C LYS A 70 -3.69 -3.60 4.86
N ILE A 71 -3.70 -3.27 6.15
CA ILE A 71 -2.86 -3.90 7.15
C ILE A 71 -3.62 -5.05 7.82
N TYR A 72 -4.82 -4.81 8.35
CA TYR A 72 -5.62 -5.81 9.04
C TYR A 72 -6.84 -6.22 8.21
N ASN A 73 -7.06 -7.53 8.07
CA ASN A 73 -8.29 -8.05 7.48
C ASN A 73 -9.51 -7.79 8.39
N LYS A 74 -10.72 -8.10 7.92
CA LYS A 74 -11.95 -7.84 8.68
C LYS A 74 -11.92 -8.47 10.08
N SER A 75 -11.64 -9.77 10.18
CA SER A 75 -11.60 -10.47 11.47
C SER A 75 -10.53 -9.94 12.44
N GLN A 76 -9.39 -9.48 11.91
CA GLN A 76 -8.32 -8.89 12.70
C GLN A 76 -8.71 -7.51 13.23
N ARG A 77 -9.42 -6.70 12.43
CA ARG A 77 -9.97 -5.42 12.89
C ARG A 77 -10.99 -5.61 13.99
N ASP A 78 -11.84 -6.63 13.89
CA ASP A 78 -12.80 -6.97 14.95
C ASP A 78 -12.08 -7.37 16.24
N LYS A 79 -11.00 -8.17 16.14
CA LYS A 79 -10.15 -8.55 17.30
C LYS A 79 -9.45 -7.35 17.95
N PHE A 80 -9.00 -6.39 17.15
CA PHE A 80 -8.25 -5.21 17.59
C PHE A 80 -9.10 -3.93 17.63
N ALA A 81 -10.42 -4.05 17.70
CA ALA A 81 -11.33 -2.90 17.71
C ALA A 81 -11.02 -1.92 18.85
N TRP A 82 -10.65 -2.47 20.02
CA TRP A 82 -10.20 -1.68 21.18
C TRP A 82 -9.00 -0.79 20.86
N ALA A 83 -8.02 -1.31 20.11
CA ALA A 83 -6.83 -0.57 19.72
C ALA A 83 -7.15 0.49 18.66
N LEU A 84 -8.10 0.23 17.76
CA LEU A 84 -8.50 1.20 16.74
C LEU A 84 -9.16 2.44 17.33
N ASP A 85 -10.00 2.24 18.35
CA ASP A 85 -10.77 3.30 19.01
C ASP A 85 -9.92 4.18 19.92
N MET A 86 -8.99 3.57 20.67
CA MET A 86 -8.24 4.28 21.72
C MET A 86 -6.90 4.89 21.29
N THR A 87 -6.42 4.57 20.08
CA THR A 87 -5.05 4.93 19.68
C THR A 87 -5.03 6.19 18.85
N GLU A 88 -4.31 7.19 19.35
CA GLU A 88 -3.97 8.42 18.65
C GLU A 88 -2.67 8.27 17.84
N ALA A 89 -2.38 9.28 17.03
CA ALA A 89 -1.28 9.27 16.08
C ALA A 89 0.12 9.29 16.74
N ASP A 90 0.21 9.79 17.97
CA ASP A 90 1.43 10.01 18.76
C ASP A 90 1.74 8.87 19.75
N PHE A 91 1.10 7.71 19.59
CA PHE A 91 1.33 6.57 20.47
C PHE A 91 2.77 6.05 20.43
N GLU A 92 3.42 6.00 21.59
CA GLU A 92 4.71 5.34 21.85
C GLU A 92 4.51 4.09 22.72
N PHE A 93 5.22 3.01 22.39
CA PHE A 93 5.13 1.70 23.05
C PHE A 93 6.15 1.54 24.18
#